data_AF-H3D7W7-F1
#
_entry.id   AF-H3D7W7-F1
#
_cell.length_a   1.000
_cell.length_b   1.000
_cell.length_c   1.000
_cell.angle_alpha   90.00
_cell.angle_beta   90.00
_cell.angle_gamma   90.00
#
_symmetry.space_group_name_H-M   'P 1'
#
loop_
_entity.id
_entity.type
_entity.pdbx_description
1 polymer ?
#
loop_
_entity_poly.entity_id
_entity_poly.type
_entity_poly.pdbx_seq_one_letter_code
_entity_poly.pdbx_strand_id
1 'polypeptide(L)'
;VRTTVCRFFHEVSGEEFYETSPYEPIHFSEEFRHASIISGNAVSPCSEAGKPCNPCLDAAKACNLNETCKRLRSAYNSICSKAVPPQSSLANQEPCSRKRCQKALRQFFERVSWELSYPLLFCFCPDQACAERRRRTIVPSCSHQERHKPSCLELRHTCRSDALCRSRLADFHMNCQMTPHTVTSCPHDNYHGCLMSYVGLIGSDVTPNYSDSNPSNITISLWCSCRGTGSQEPECEAFHRDFTHNTCLKNAIQSFGYGSEGGTLLATEAPSTILPPAQPPVIS
;
A
#
# COMPACT_ATOMS: atom_id res chain seq x y z
N VAL A 1 -27.91 -10.59 -25.44
CA VAL A 1 -28.22 -11.33 -24.19
C VAL A 1 -27.73 -10.46 -23.04
N ARG A 2 -28.64 -10.09 -22.14
CA ARG A 2 -28.46 -9.03 -21.12
C ARG A 2 -27.34 -9.41 -20.13
N THR A 3 -26.33 -8.56 -20.00
CA THR A 3 -25.34 -8.65 -18.92
C THR A 3 -25.94 -8.00 -17.68
N THR A 4 -26.37 -8.82 -16.72
CA THR A 4 -26.88 -8.36 -15.43
C THR A 4 -25.69 -7.82 -14.62
N VAL A 5 -25.63 -6.51 -14.44
CA VAL A 5 -24.77 -5.88 -13.43
C VAL A 5 -25.37 -6.23 -12.07
N CYS A 6 -24.68 -7.03 -11.27
CA CYS A 6 -25.07 -7.28 -9.88
C CYS A 6 -24.95 -5.97 -9.08
N ARG A 7 -26.07 -5.27 -8.92
CA ARG A 7 -26.26 -4.23 -7.89
C ARG A 7 -26.40 -4.93 -6.54
N PHE A 8 -25.36 -4.91 -5.71
CA PHE A 8 -25.57 -4.96 -4.27
C PHE A 8 -25.77 -3.52 -3.78
N PHE A 9 -27.03 -3.12 -3.65
CA PHE A 9 -27.43 -1.92 -2.92
C PHE A 9 -27.37 -2.27 -1.44
N HIS A 10 -26.43 -1.68 -0.70
CA HIS A 10 -26.61 -1.42 0.72
C HIS A 10 -26.83 0.09 0.85
N GLU A 11 -28.08 0.51 0.99
CA GLU A 11 -28.41 1.89 1.35
C GLU A 11 -27.88 2.18 2.76
N VAL A 12 -26.73 2.83 2.81
CA VAL A 12 -26.31 3.62 3.97
C VAL A 12 -26.34 5.07 3.52
N SER A 13 -27.24 5.85 4.09
CA SER A 13 -27.43 7.27 3.84
C SER A 13 -26.11 8.04 4.02
N GLY A 14 -25.45 8.42 2.92
CA GLY A 14 -24.24 9.25 2.94
C GLY A 14 -23.27 9.14 1.74
N GLU A 15 -23.58 8.41 0.66
CA GLU A 15 -22.60 8.07 -0.37
C GLU A 15 -22.73 8.86 -1.69
N GLU A 16 -21.87 9.86 -1.87
CA GLU A 16 -21.36 10.24 -3.21
C GLU A 16 -19.87 10.67 -3.17
N PHE A 17 -19.15 10.36 -2.09
CA PHE A 17 -17.76 10.78 -1.93
C PHE A 17 -16.78 9.90 -2.71
N TYR A 18 -17.04 8.59 -2.79
CA TYR A 18 -16.19 7.61 -3.47
C TYR A 18 -16.92 6.95 -4.64
N GLU A 19 -16.17 6.57 -5.66
CA GLU A 19 -16.70 5.81 -6.80
C GLU A 19 -16.62 4.31 -6.52
N THR A 20 -17.57 3.55 -7.06
CA THR A 20 -17.57 2.08 -6.96
C THR A 20 -16.43 1.50 -7.79
N SER A 21 -15.72 0.51 -7.25
CA SER A 21 -14.69 -0.21 -8.01
C SER A 21 -15.34 -1.00 -9.17
N PRO A 22 -14.77 -0.92 -10.39
CA PRO A 22 -15.19 -1.74 -11.52
C PRO A 22 -14.56 -3.15 -11.52
N TYR A 23 -13.60 -3.42 -10.63
CA TYR A 23 -12.93 -4.72 -10.57
C TYR A 23 -13.68 -5.67 -9.63
N GLU A 24 -13.79 -6.94 -10.01
CA GLU A 24 -14.35 -7.95 -9.12
C GLU A 24 -13.49 -8.10 -7.86
N PRO A 25 -14.12 -8.26 -6.67
CA PRO A 25 -13.39 -8.56 -5.45
C PRO A 25 -12.52 -9.80 -5.66
N ILE A 26 -11.21 -9.67 -5.45
CA ILE A 26 -10.30 -10.79 -5.61
C ILE A 26 -10.54 -11.75 -4.44
N HIS A 27 -11.26 -12.83 -4.71
CA HIS A 27 -11.44 -13.95 -3.79
C HIS A 27 -10.18 -14.79 -3.79
N PHE A 28 -9.25 -14.50 -2.88
CA PHE A 28 -8.22 -15.46 -2.52
C PHE A 28 -8.92 -16.64 -1.84
N SER A 29 -8.81 -17.85 -2.41
CA SER A 29 -9.27 -19.06 -1.71
C SER A 29 -8.59 -19.10 -0.33
N GLU A 30 -9.27 -19.65 0.67
CA GLU A 30 -8.73 -19.77 2.04
C GLU A 30 -7.35 -20.47 2.09
N GLU A 31 -7.00 -21.18 1.02
CA GLU A 31 -5.70 -21.80 0.78
C GLU A 31 -4.56 -20.77 0.59
N PHE A 32 -4.83 -19.60 0.00
CA PHE A 32 -3.88 -18.49 -0.11
C PHE A 32 -3.88 -17.55 1.10
N ARG A 33 -4.95 -17.53 1.90
CA ARG A 33 -4.96 -16.86 3.22
C ARG A 33 -3.95 -17.51 4.17
N HIS A 34 -3.70 -18.80 3.99
CA HIS A 34 -2.74 -19.59 4.76
C HIS A 34 -1.50 -20.01 3.95
N ALA A 35 -1.29 -19.58 2.70
CA ALA A 35 -0.08 -19.93 1.94
C ALA A 35 1.21 -19.29 2.50
N SER A 36 1.10 -18.43 3.51
CA SER A 36 2.21 -18.10 4.41
C SER A 36 2.68 -19.29 5.28
N ILE A 37 1.96 -20.42 5.29
CA ILE A 37 2.20 -21.55 6.19
C ILE A 37 2.91 -22.72 5.49
N ILE A 38 2.69 -23.00 4.19
CA ILE A 38 3.29 -24.18 3.55
C ILE A 38 3.57 -23.96 2.06
N SER A 39 4.67 -23.30 1.70
CA SER A 39 5.38 -23.59 0.45
C SER A 39 6.84 -23.18 0.57
N GLY A 40 7.72 -24.11 0.25
CA GLY A 40 9.14 -24.12 0.60
C GLY A 40 9.93 -22.87 0.19
N ASN A 41 10.90 -22.54 1.05
CA ASN A 41 11.87 -21.44 0.93
C ASN A 41 11.38 -20.04 1.30
N ALA A 42 10.45 -19.92 2.25
CA ALA A 42 10.32 -18.68 3.03
C ALA A 42 11.66 -18.43 3.76
N VAL A 43 12.53 -17.66 3.12
CA VAL A 43 13.77 -17.15 3.69
C VAL A 43 13.36 -16.42 4.96
N SER A 44 13.63 -17.00 6.13
CA SER A 44 13.57 -16.25 7.38
C SER A 44 14.43 -15.00 7.14
N PRO A 45 13.89 -13.77 7.37
CA PRO A 45 14.54 -12.55 6.93
C PRO A 45 15.96 -12.37 7.48
N CYS A 46 16.36 -13.14 8.51
CA CYS A 46 17.64 -13.02 9.17
C CYS A 46 18.24 -14.39 9.58
N SER A 47 18.27 -15.37 8.65
CA SER A 47 18.72 -16.75 8.95
C SER A 47 20.22 -16.90 9.29
N GLU A 48 21.04 -15.86 9.15
CA GLU A 48 22.47 -15.92 9.43
C GLU A 48 22.84 -15.17 10.72
N ALA A 49 23.12 -15.93 11.79
CA ALA A 49 23.63 -15.40 13.04
C ALA A 49 24.93 -14.58 12.78
N GLY A 50 24.94 -13.31 13.19
CA GLY A 50 26.11 -12.45 13.17
C GLY A 50 26.22 -11.44 12.02
N LYS A 51 25.26 -11.35 11.08
CA LYS A 51 25.22 -10.28 10.07
C LYS A 51 24.13 -9.25 10.38
N PRO A 52 24.39 -7.94 10.16
CA PRO A 52 23.35 -6.92 10.25
C PRO A 52 22.26 -7.20 9.20
N CYS A 53 21.04 -7.45 9.70
CA CYS A 53 19.89 -7.83 8.89
C CYS A 53 19.21 -6.60 8.27
N ASN A 54 19.00 -6.59 6.94
CA ASN A 54 18.27 -5.53 6.25
C ASN A 54 17.29 -6.17 5.26
N PRO A 55 16.03 -6.40 5.66
CA PRO A 55 15.05 -7.10 4.83
C PRO A 55 14.84 -6.47 3.44
N CYS A 56 14.90 -5.14 3.33
CA CYS A 56 14.82 -4.46 2.03
C CYS A 56 16.04 -4.71 1.13
N LEU A 57 17.24 -4.89 1.72
CA LEU A 57 18.43 -5.28 0.97
C LEU A 57 18.32 -6.74 0.50
N ASP A 58 17.78 -7.63 1.32
CA ASP A 58 17.63 -9.05 0.96
C ASP A 58 16.55 -9.24 -0.10
N ALA A 59 15.43 -8.51 -0.01
CA ALA A 59 14.45 -8.40 -1.10
C ALA A 59 15.10 -7.89 -2.40
N ALA A 60 16.00 -6.91 -2.29
CA ALA A 60 16.74 -6.39 -3.43
C ALA A 60 17.67 -7.44 -4.05
N LYS A 61 18.31 -8.30 -3.24
CA LYS A 61 19.13 -9.42 -3.72
C LYS A 61 18.26 -10.48 -4.39
N ALA A 62 17.14 -10.88 -3.78
CA ALA A 62 16.22 -11.86 -4.34
C ALA A 62 15.69 -11.43 -5.72
N CYS A 63 15.28 -10.16 -5.87
CA CYS A 63 14.91 -9.61 -7.16
C CYS A 63 16.06 -9.64 -8.18
N ASN A 64 17.31 -9.40 -7.74
CA ASN A 64 18.47 -9.42 -8.63
C ASN A 64 18.86 -10.84 -9.10
N LEU A 65 18.42 -11.89 -8.41
CA LEU A 65 18.60 -13.29 -8.81
C LEU A 65 17.54 -13.74 -9.82
N ASN A 66 16.40 -13.03 -9.93
CA ASN A 66 15.36 -13.30 -10.90
C ASN A 66 15.52 -12.39 -12.14
N GLU A 67 15.73 -12.97 -13.32
CA GLU A 67 16.01 -12.21 -14.54
C GLU A 67 14.89 -11.23 -14.93
N THR A 68 13.62 -11.61 -14.75
CA THR A 68 12.48 -10.73 -15.03
C THR A 68 12.45 -9.54 -14.07
N CYS A 69 12.59 -9.81 -12.76
CA CYS A 69 12.59 -8.77 -11.74
C CYS A 69 13.78 -7.81 -11.92
N LYS A 70 14.99 -8.35 -12.03
CA LYS A 70 16.22 -7.59 -12.29
C LYS A 70 16.08 -6.69 -13.52
N ARG A 71 15.66 -7.25 -14.67
CA ARG A 71 15.53 -6.50 -15.93
C ARG A 71 14.51 -5.36 -15.82
N LEU A 72 13.31 -5.64 -15.30
CA LEU A 72 12.27 -4.61 -15.17
C LEU A 72 12.62 -3.57 -14.10
N ARG A 73 13.30 -3.99 -13.03
CA ARG A 73 13.79 -3.10 -11.98
C ARG A 73 14.85 -2.14 -12.51
N SER A 74 15.84 -2.65 -13.25
CA SER A 74 16.83 -1.81 -13.92
C SER A 74 16.19 -0.87 -14.94
N ALA A 75 15.19 -1.34 -15.69
CA ALA A 75 14.49 -0.54 -16.67
C ALA A 75 13.78 0.68 -16.03
N TYR A 76 12.92 0.49 -15.03
CA TYR A 76 12.25 1.64 -14.41
C TYR A 76 13.25 2.55 -13.70
N ASN A 77 14.28 2.01 -13.02
CA ASN A 77 15.28 2.83 -12.36
C ASN A 77 16.03 3.71 -13.36
N SER A 78 16.39 3.20 -14.53
CA SER A 78 17.08 3.99 -15.57
C SER A 78 16.21 5.12 -16.14
N ILE A 79 14.89 4.89 -16.26
CA ILE A 79 13.93 5.86 -16.80
C ILE A 79 13.60 6.94 -15.76
N CYS A 80 13.47 6.54 -14.49
CA CYS A 80 13.10 7.42 -13.38
C CYS A 80 14.29 8.18 -12.80
N SER A 81 15.51 7.67 -12.97
CA SER A 81 16.73 8.37 -12.56
C SER A 81 17.04 9.51 -13.53
N LYS A 82 17.76 10.52 -13.05
CA LYS A 82 18.17 11.69 -13.86
C LYS A 82 18.97 11.22 -15.08
N ALA A 83 18.32 11.20 -16.24
CA ALA A 83 18.94 10.99 -17.54
C ALA A 83 18.85 12.29 -18.33
N VAL A 84 19.56 13.33 -17.90
CA VAL A 84 19.86 14.49 -18.75
C VAL A 84 21.35 14.79 -18.61
N PRO A 85 22.17 14.49 -19.64
CA PRO A 85 23.51 15.08 -19.79
C PRO A 85 23.38 16.61 -19.83
N PRO A 86 24.38 17.38 -19.38
CA PRO A 86 24.31 18.83 -19.33
C PRO A 86 24.38 19.40 -20.75
N GLN A 87 23.24 19.50 -21.42
CA GLN A 87 23.08 20.40 -22.55
C GLN A 87 21.86 21.27 -22.29
N SER A 88 22.16 22.55 -22.09
CA SER A 88 21.27 23.68 -21.81
C SER A 88 20.86 23.85 -20.34
N SER A 89 21.49 24.85 -19.73
CA SER A 89 21.20 25.44 -18.44
C SER A 89 19.88 26.21 -18.43
N LEU A 90 18.77 25.56 -18.78
CA LEU A 90 17.43 26.14 -18.57
C LEU A 90 16.94 25.77 -17.17
N ALA A 91 16.64 26.79 -16.37
CA ALA A 91 16.17 26.70 -14.98
C ALA A 91 14.88 25.86 -14.76
N ASN A 92 14.23 25.43 -15.84
CA ASN A 92 12.93 24.76 -15.86
C ASN A 92 12.94 23.31 -16.38
N GLN A 93 14.10 22.66 -16.52
CA GLN A 93 14.08 21.25 -16.92
C GLN A 93 13.50 20.35 -15.81
N GLU A 94 12.53 19.51 -16.20
CA GLU A 94 11.97 18.47 -15.36
C GLU A 94 13.07 17.46 -14.98
N PRO A 95 13.12 16.99 -13.72
CA PRO A 95 14.18 16.11 -13.24
C PRO A 95 14.22 14.73 -13.91
N CYS A 96 13.12 14.33 -14.57
CA CYS A 96 12.95 13.09 -15.32
C CYS A 96 11.70 13.19 -16.20
N SER A 97 11.51 12.23 -17.13
CA SER A 97 10.23 12.07 -17.82
C SER A 97 9.23 11.31 -16.93
N ARG A 98 8.42 12.05 -16.14
CA ARG A 98 7.49 11.47 -15.14
C ARG A 98 6.52 10.46 -15.75
N LYS A 99 5.89 10.77 -16.87
CA LYS A 99 4.96 9.86 -17.56
C LYS A 99 5.62 8.54 -17.99
N ARG A 100 6.87 8.58 -18.46
CA ARG A 100 7.64 7.36 -18.81
C ARG A 100 8.01 6.57 -17.57
N CYS A 101 8.40 7.25 -16.49
CA CYS A 101 8.69 6.63 -15.20
C CYS A 101 7.45 5.93 -14.62
N GLN A 102 6.32 6.61 -14.55
CA GLN A 102 5.03 6.06 -14.11
C GLN A 102 4.65 4.81 -14.92
N LYS A 103 4.76 4.86 -16.26
CA LYS A 103 4.51 3.70 -17.12
C LYS A 103 5.44 2.53 -16.82
N ALA A 104 6.73 2.79 -16.61
CA ALA A 104 7.71 1.74 -16.29
C ALA A 104 7.47 1.12 -14.90
N LEU A 105 7.05 1.92 -13.92
CA LEU A 105 6.65 1.44 -12.60
C LEU A 105 5.41 0.53 -12.67
N ARG A 106 4.36 0.95 -13.41
CA ARG A 106 3.19 0.08 -13.65
C ARG A 106 3.59 -1.25 -14.27
N GLN A 107 4.42 -1.22 -15.32
CA GLN A 107 4.93 -2.43 -15.96
C GLN A 107 5.74 -3.32 -15.02
N PHE A 108 6.47 -2.76 -14.06
CA PHE A 108 7.20 -3.53 -13.06
C PHE A 108 6.24 -4.28 -12.13
N PHE A 109 5.30 -3.57 -11.50
CA PHE A 109 4.37 -4.18 -10.54
C PHE A 109 3.32 -5.09 -11.19
N GLU A 110 3.00 -4.89 -12.48
CA GLU A 110 2.11 -5.78 -13.23
C GLU A 110 2.78 -7.09 -13.67
N ARG A 111 4.11 -7.09 -13.91
CA ARG A 111 4.81 -8.22 -14.54
C ARG A 111 5.72 -9.00 -13.60
N VAL A 112 6.12 -8.42 -12.48
CA VAL A 112 6.94 -9.09 -11.48
C VAL A 112 6.02 -9.70 -10.43
N SER A 113 6.22 -10.98 -10.10
CA SER A 113 5.48 -11.68 -9.03
C SER A 113 5.46 -10.84 -7.75
N TRP A 114 4.32 -10.81 -7.07
CA TRP A 114 4.15 -10.12 -5.79
C TRP A 114 5.17 -10.62 -4.75
N GLU A 115 5.56 -11.89 -4.80
CA GLU A 115 6.59 -12.50 -3.94
C GLU A 115 7.97 -11.82 -4.06
N LEU A 116 8.25 -11.15 -5.18
CA LEU A 116 9.49 -10.40 -5.39
C LEU A 116 9.29 -8.89 -5.33
N SER A 117 8.14 -8.39 -5.77
CA SER A 117 7.88 -6.95 -5.82
C SER A 117 7.43 -6.37 -4.48
N TYR A 118 6.67 -7.11 -3.67
CA TYR A 118 6.12 -6.62 -2.40
C TYR A 118 7.19 -6.54 -1.31
N PRO A 119 8.12 -7.50 -1.17
CA PRO A 119 9.23 -7.36 -0.23
C PRO A 119 10.14 -6.15 -0.50
N LEU A 120 10.22 -5.65 -1.74
CA LEU A 120 10.96 -4.41 -2.03
C LEU A 120 10.26 -3.16 -1.49
N LEU A 121 8.93 -3.21 -1.40
CA LEU A 121 8.08 -2.07 -1.10
C LEU A 121 7.65 -2.03 0.37
N PHE A 122 7.37 -3.19 0.97
CA PHE A 122 6.77 -3.35 2.30
C PHE A 122 7.68 -4.05 3.32
N CYS A 123 8.96 -4.24 3.02
CA CYS A 123 9.94 -4.77 3.96
C CYS A 123 9.90 -4.07 5.33
N PHE A 124 9.98 -4.84 6.42
CA PHE A 124 10.22 -4.29 7.75
C PHE A 124 11.63 -3.68 7.83
N CYS A 125 11.78 -2.63 8.64
CA CYS A 125 13.05 -1.92 8.79
C CYS A 125 13.41 -1.66 10.25
N PRO A 126 14.56 -2.16 10.72
CA PRO A 126 15.03 -1.91 12.09
C PRO A 126 15.70 -0.53 12.23
N ASP A 127 16.17 0.06 11.13
CA ASP A 127 16.93 1.30 11.12
C ASP A 127 16.50 2.27 10.00
N GLN A 128 16.99 3.50 10.11
CA GLN A 128 16.69 4.58 9.16
C GLN A 128 17.25 4.30 7.76
N ALA A 129 18.37 3.58 7.63
CA ALA A 129 18.99 3.27 6.34
C ALA A 129 18.14 2.29 5.53
N CYS A 130 17.57 1.28 6.19
CA CYS A 130 16.56 0.39 5.63
C CYS A 130 15.30 1.16 5.25
N ALA A 131 14.78 2.00 6.16
CA ALA A 131 13.55 2.77 5.89
C ALA A 131 13.73 3.72 4.69
N GLU A 132 14.90 4.34 4.53
CA GLU A 132 15.22 5.14 3.35
C GLU A 132 15.34 4.29 2.09
N ARG A 133 15.90 3.07 2.17
CA ARG A 133 15.90 2.12 1.03
C ARG A 133 14.47 1.80 0.59
N ARG A 134 13.58 1.52 1.54
CA ARG A 134 12.15 1.25 1.30
C ARG A 134 11.47 2.44 0.63
N ARG A 135 11.64 3.66 1.18
CA ARG A 135 11.09 4.90 0.61
C ARG A 135 11.61 5.19 -0.81
N ARG A 136 12.83 4.77 -1.13
CA ARG A 136 13.46 4.97 -2.45
C ARG A 136 13.07 3.93 -3.49
N THR A 137 12.34 2.87 -3.14
CA THR A 137 12.00 1.76 -4.06
C THR A 137 11.39 2.23 -5.38
N ILE A 138 10.55 3.26 -5.34
CA ILE A 138 9.87 3.82 -6.52
C ILE A 138 10.52 5.09 -7.08
N VAL A 139 11.72 5.47 -6.63
CA VAL A 139 12.43 6.71 -7.06
C VAL A 139 11.58 7.98 -6.83
N PRO A 140 11.34 8.37 -5.57
CA PRO A 140 10.37 9.42 -5.22
C PRO A 140 10.67 10.79 -5.82
N SER A 141 11.93 11.11 -6.12
CA SER A 141 12.32 12.37 -6.75
C SER A 141 11.78 12.55 -8.18
N CYS A 142 11.20 11.50 -8.76
CA CYS A 142 10.64 11.51 -10.11
C CYS A 142 9.16 11.07 -10.10
N SER A 143 8.85 9.97 -9.43
CA SER A 143 7.54 9.31 -9.48
C SER A 143 6.51 9.87 -8.50
N HIS A 144 6.96 10.54 -7.44
CA HIS A 144 6.11 11.00 -6.35
C HIS A 144 6.21 12.52 -6.18
N GLN A 145 7.40 13.02 -5.86
CA GLN A 145 7.67 14.43 -5.57
C GLN A 145 7.71 15.27 -6.86
N GLU A 146 7.11 16.45 -6.79
CA GLU A 146 7.12 17.48 -7.84
C GLU A 146 7.52 18.84 -7.24
N ARG A 147 7.95 19.79 -8.09
CA ARG A 147 8.33 21.13 -7.63
C ARG A 147 7.14 21.85 -6.99
N HIS A 148 5.96 21.74 -7.60
CA HIS A 148 4.72 22.27 -7.07
C HIS A 148 3.99 21.17 -6.28
N LYS A 149 3.35 21.55 -5.17
CA LYS A 149 2.54 20.64 -4.36
C LYS A 149 1.08 21.06 -4.49
N PRO A 150 0.30 20.41 -5.37
CA PRO A 150 -1.10 20.79 -5.62
C PRO A 150 -2.00 20.52 -4.42
N SER A 151 -3.24 20.98 -4.49
CA SER A 151 -4.24 20.56 -3.50
C SER A 151 -4.55 19.07 -3.64
N CYS A 152 -4.89 18.37 -2.55
CA CYS A 152 -5.24 16.95 -2.66
C CYS A 152 -6.52 16.72 -3.48
N LEU A 153 -7.42 17.71 -3.49
CA LEU A 153 -8.62 17.69 -4.33
C LEU A 153 -8.29 17.82 -5.81
N GLU A 154 -7.38 18.73 -6.19
CA GLU A 154 -6.89 18.84 -7.58
C GLU A 154 -6.24 17.54 -8.06
N LEU A 155 -5.43 16.90 -7.20
CA LEU A 155 -4.82 15.61 -7.50
C LEU A 155 -5.87 14.52 -7.69
N ARG A 156 -6.90 14.49 -6.83
CA ARG A 156 -8.06 13.58 -6.96
C ARG A 156 -8.83 13.82 -8.25
N HIS A 157 -9.09 15.07 -8.63
CA HIS A 157 -9.79 15.43 -9.87
C HIS A 157 -9.00 15.02 -11.12
N THR A 158 -7.68 15.23 -11.12
CA THR A 158 -6.79 14.79 -12.19
C THR A 158 -6.87 13.28 -12.36
N CYS A 159 -6.76 12.53 -11.26
CA CYS A 159 -6.88 11.07 -11.27
C CYS A 159 -8.25 10.59 -11.78
N ARG A 160 -9.35 11.22 -11.36
CA ARG A 160 -10.71 10.87 -11.84
C ARG A 160 -10.90 11.11 -13.35
N SER A 161 -10.09 11.98 -13.96
CA SER A 161 -10.13 12.23 -15.39
C SER A 161 -9.44 11.13 -16.21
N ASP A 162 -8.52 10.37 -15.61
CA ASP A 162 -7.88 9.19 -16.21
C ASP A 162 -8.62 7.91 -15.82
N ALA A 163 -9.06 7.13 -16.82
CA ALA A 163 -9.87 5.94 -16.56
C ALA A 163 -9.13 4.89 -15.71
N LEU A 164 -7.83 4.70 -15.92
CA LEU A 164 -7.03 3.73 -15.17
C LEU A 164 -6.85 4.20 -13.71
N CYS A 165 -6.45 5.45 -13.50
CA CYS A 165 -6.27 6.03 -12.18
C CYS A 165 -7.56 6.01 -11.38
N ARG A 166 -8.67 6.44 -11.99
CA ARG A 166 -10.01 6.41 -11.39
C ARG A 166 -10.38 5.03 -10.86
N SER A 167 -10.23 3.99 -11.69
CA SER A 167 -10.56 2.62 -11.29
C SER A 167 -9.64 2.11 -10.15
N ARG A 168 -8.34 2.40 -10.21
CA ARG A 168 -7.39 1.99 -9.16
C ARG A 168 -7.63 2.74 -7.84
N LEU A 169 -8.05 4.01 -7.91
CA LEU A 169 -8.40 4.79 -6.73
C LEU A 169 -9.69 4.28 -6.08
N ALA A 170 -10.68 3.88 -6.88
CA ALA A 170 -11.87 3.20 -6.38
C ALA A 170 -11.53 1.86 -5.69
N ASP A 171 -10.61 1.06 -6.26
CA ASP A 171 -10.12 -0.17 -5.63
C ASP A 171 -9.46 0.07 -4.28
N PHE A 172 -8.67 1.13 -4.17
CA PHE A 172 -8.01 1.51 -2.93
C PHE A 172 -9.03 1.86 -1.86
N HIS A 173 -9.99 2.73 -2.17
CA HIS A 173 -11.03 3.07 -1.20
C HIS A 173 -11.86 1.85 -0.82
N MET A 174 -12.20 0.96 -1.75
CA MET A 174 -12.97 -0.26 -1.44
C MET A 174 -12.21 -1.24 -0.54
N ASN A 175 -10.92 -1.49 -0.80
CA ASN A 175 -10.17 -2.55 -0.12
C ASN A 175 -9.39 -2.06 1.11
N CYS A 176 -9.15 -0.75 1.24
CA CYS A 176 -8.44 -0.16 2.37
C CYS A 176 -9.32 0.74 3.23
N GLN A 177 -10.64 0.79 3.02
CA GLN A 177 -11.55 1.51 3.91
C GLN A 177 -11.39 1.01 5.34
N MET A 178 -11.21 1.92 6.29
CA MET A 178 -11.09 1.53 7.69
C MET A 178 -12.43 1.01 8.22
N THR A 179 -12.44 -0.23 8.68
CA THR A 179 -13.60 -0.88 9.30
C THR A 179 -13.34 -1.07 10.79
N PRO A 180 -13.84 -0.19 11.68
CA PRO A 180 -13.48 -0.20 13.10
C PRO A 180 -13.92 -1.47 13.85
N HIS A 181 -14.82 -2.26 13.27
CA HIS A 181 -15.38 -3.47 13.88
C HIS A 181 -14.66 -4.76 13.47
N THR A 182 -13.67 -4.70 12.58
CA THR A 182 -12.88 -5.87 12.14
C THR A 182 -11.57 -5.96 12.91
N VAL A 183 -11.04 -7.18 13.12
CA VAL A 183 -9.81 -7.41 13.89
C VAL A 183 -8.62 -6.70 13.25
N THR A 184 -8.57 -6.71 11.92
CA THR A 184 -7.48 -6.11 11.13
C THR A 184 -7.65 -4.62 10.85
N SER A 185 -8.82 -4.06 11.18
CA SER A 185 -9.32 -2.77 10.67
C SER A 185 -9.55 -2.69 9.16
N CYS A 186 -9.44 -3.82 8.43
CA CYS A 186 -9.65 -3.90 6.98
C CYS A 186 -10.96 -4.61 6.60
N PRO A 187 -11.56 -4.30 5.44
CA PRO A 187 -12.74 -4.99 4.95
C PRO A 187 -12.46 -6.49 4.79
N HIS A 188 -13.36 -7.32 5.30
CA HIS A 188 -13.27 -8.80 5.27
C HIS A 188 -11.97 -9.39 5.83
N ASP A 189 -11.29 -8.64 6.71
CA ASP A 189 -9.97 -8.97 7.26
C ASP A 189 -8.91 -9.27 6.20
N ASN A 190 -8.99 -8.59 5.05
CA ASN A 190 -8.15 -8.86 3.88
C ASN A 190 -7.00 -7.84 3.73
N TYR A 191 -5.90 -8.06 4.44
CA TYR A 191 -4.67 -7.27 4.26
C TYR A 191 -4.16 -7.29 2.82
N HIS A 192 -4.21 -8.45 2.16
CA HIS A 192 -3.68 -8.62 0.83
C HIS A 192 -4.44 -7.78 -0.21
N GLY A 193 -5.77 -7.73 -0.11
CA GLY A 193 -6.61 -6.87 -0.94
C GLY A 193 -6.20 -5.40 -0.83
N CYS A 194 -5.99 -4.91 0.40
CA CYS A 194 -5.54 -3.53 0.60
C CYS A 194 -4.13 -3.29 0.01
N LEU A 195 -3.17 -4.19 0.24
CA LEU A 195 -1.81 -4.05 -0.33
C LEU A 195 -1.81 -4.07 -1.86
N MET A 196 -2.61 -4.94 -2.49
CA MET A 196 -2.80 -4.98 -3.94
C MET A 196 -3.36 -3.66 -4.48
N SER A 197 -4.38 -3.11 -3.84
CA SER A 197 -4.96 -1.82 -4.25
C SER A 197 -3.98 -0.67 -4.06
N TYR A 198 -3.21 -0.64 -2.97
CA TYR A 198 -2.12 0.31 -2.76
C TYR A 198 -1.08 0.25 -3.89
N VAL A 199 -0.60 -0.95 -4.24
CA VAL A 199 0.36 -1.14 -5.33
C VAL A 199 -0.23 -0.72 -6.67
N GLY A 200 -1.52 -0.95 -6.88
CA GLY A 200 -2.26 -0.52 -8.06
C GLY A 200 -2.26 1.00 -8.29
N LEU A 201 -2.04 1.82 -7.26
CA LEU A 201 -1.91 3.27 -7.39
C LEU A 201 -0.51 3.71 -7.83
N ILE A 202 0.50 2.84 -7.72
CA ILE A 202 1.88 3.21 -8.06
C ILE A 202 2.02 3.40 -9.57
N GLY A 203 2.50 4.58 -9.95
CA GLY A 203 2.58 4.98 -11.35
C GLY A 203 1.28 5.61 -11.87
N SER A 204 0.42 6.09 -10.98
CA SER A 204 -0.73 6.96 -11.30
C SER A 204 -0.48 8.41 -10.83
N ASP A 205 -1.43 9.32 -11.03
CA ASP A 205 -1.33 10.69 -10.50
C ASP A 205 -1.38 10.73 -8.97
N VAL A 206 -2.13 9.81 -8.36
CA VAL A 206 -2.21 9.63 -6.89
C VAL A 206 -1.21 8.60 -6.38
N THR A 207 0.04 8.61 -6.87
CA THR A 207 1.08 7.65 -6.42
C THR A 207 1.44 7.88 -4.93
N PRO A 208 1.08 6.97 -4.01
CA PRO A 208 1.44 7.10 -2.60
C PRO A 208 2.90 6.71 -2.35
N ASN A 209 3.49 7.23 -1.29
CA ASN A 209 4.80 6.77 -0.81
C ASN A 209 4.95 6.99 0.70
N TYR A 210 5.99 6.41 1.29
CA TYR A 210 6.41 6.73 2.65
C TYR A 210 6.78 8.23 2.76
N SER A 211 6.18 8.92 3.73
CA SER A 211 6.39 10.37 3.96
C SER A 211 7.82 10.69 4.39
N ASP A 212 8.43 9.80 5.18
CA ASP A 212 9.77 9.95 5.73
C ASP A 212 10.50 8.58 5.78
N SER A 213 11.71 8.58 6.36
CA SER A 213 12.52 7.39 6.57
C SER A 213 12.44 6.90 8.03
N ASN A 214 11.29 7.05 8.71
CA ASN A 214 11.13 6.57 10.08
C ASN A 214 10.94 5.04 10.10
N PRO A 215 11.76 4.27 10.84
CA PRO A 215 11.63 2.82 10.91
C PRO A 215 10.36 2.37 11.64
N SER A 216 9.92 3.10 12.67
CA SER A 216 8.85 2.70 13.59
C SER A 216 7.49 3.32 13.25
N ASN A 217 7.47 4.57 12.79
CA ASN A 217 6.23 5.27 12.46
C ASN A 217 6.00 5.32 10.95
N ILE A 218 5.35 4.27 10.42
CA ILE A 218 4.99 4.20 9.01
C ILE A 218 3.85 5.17 8.72
N THR A 219 4.17 6.25 8.01
CA THR A 219 3.17 7.18 7.47
C THR A 219 3.25 7.17 5.95
N ILE A 220 2.11 6.90 5.31
CA ILE A 220 1.94 6.97 3.86
C ILE A 220 1.30 8.32 3.51
N SER A 221 1.75 8.98 2.46
CA SER A 221 1.10 10.19 1.96
C SER A 221 1.14 10.29 0.44
N LEU A 222 0.28 11.18 -0.06
CA LEU A 222 0.32 11.68 -1.43
C LEU A 222 1.16 12.97 -1.48
N TRP A 223 1.65 13.31 -2.67
CA TRP A 223 2.34 14.58 -2.89
C TRP A 223 1.35 15.75 -3.08
N CYS A 224 0.58 16.07 -2.04
CA CYS A 224 -0.43 17.14 -2.06
C CYS A 224 -0.62 17.79 -0.68
N SER A 225 -1.32 18.93 -0.62
CA SER A 225 -1.66 19.62 0.64
C SER A 225 -3.14 20.00 0.67
N CYS A 226 -3.70 20.16 1.87
CA CYS A 226 -5.03 20.74 2.07
C CYS A 226 -5.01 22.16 2.62
N ARG A 227 -3.82 22.77 2.73
CA ARG A 227 -3.70 24.16 3.16
C ARG A 227 -4.30 25.09 2.09
N GLY A 228 -5.18 25.99 2.51
CA GLY A 228 -5.72 27.03 1.63
C GLY A 228 -6.86 26.59 0.72
N THR A 229 -7.48 25.43 0.97
CA THR A 229 -8.68 24.98 0.22
C THR A 229 -9.99 25.62 0.70
N GLY A 230 -9.93 26.48 1.73
CA GLY A 230 -11.08 27.23 2.22
C GLY A 230 -12.20 26.32 2.72
N SER A 231 -13.40 26.48 2.17
CA SER A 231 -14.58 25.68 2.54
C SER A 231 -14.44 24.18 2.24
N GLN A 232 -13.52 23.78 1.34
CA GLN A 232 -13.29 22.39 0.98
C GLN A 232 -12.20 21.70 1.82
N GLU A 233 -11.64 22.38 2.83
CA GLU A 233 -10.62 21.80 3.72
C GLU A 233 -11.06 20.49 4.41
N PRO A 234 -12.29 20.35 4.94
CA PRO A 234 -12.74 19.08 5.52
C PRO A 234 -12.77 17.93 4.50
N GLU A 235 -13.21 18.23 3.27
CA GLU A 235 -13.27 17.27 2.18
C GLU A 235 -11.87 16.82 1.74
N CYS A 236 -10.95 17.78 1.64
CA CYS A 236 -9.57 17.54 1.31
C CYS A 236 -8.87 16.69 2.37
N GLU A 237 -9.04 17.05 3.65
CA GLU A 237 -8.43 16.31 4.76
C GLU A 237 -9.00 14.90 4.90
N ALA A 238 -10.30 14.70 4.64
CA ALA A 238 -10.87 13.35 4.58
C ALA A 238 -10.15 12.47 3.56
N PHE A 239 -10.01 12.95 2.32
CA PHE A 239 -9.28 12.24 1.26
C PHE A 239 -7.80 12.03 1.61
N HIS A 240 -7.13 13.02 2.21
CA HIS A 240 -5.73 12.91 2.61
C HIS A 240 -5.53 11.92 3.77
N ARG A 241 -6.51 11.79 4.67
CA ARG A 241 -6.50 10.85 5.80
C ARG A 241 -6.69 9.39 5.39
N ASP A 242 -7.30 9.13 4.23
CA ASP A 242 -7.36 7.77 3.64
C ASP A 242 -5.98 7.16 3.40
N PHE A 243 -4.94 7.99 3.30
CA PHE A 243 -3.54 7.57 3.17
C PHE A 243 -2.76 7.74 4.48
N THR A 244 -2.88 8.91 5.12
CA THR A 244 -2.03 9.27 6.27
C THR A 244 -2.45 8.65 7.59
N HIS A 245 -3.75 8.41 7.78
CA HIS A 245 -4.34 7.94 9.04
C HIS A 245 -5.15 6.66 8.84
N ASN A 246 -4.68 5.80 7.95
CA ASN A 246 -5.35 4.56 7.61
C ASN A 246 -4.77 3.37 8.39
N THR A 247 -5.49 2.95 9.43
CA THR A 247 -5.10 1.83 10.29
C THR A 247 -5.09 0.50 9.54
N CYS A 248 -6.01 0.27 8.59
CA CYS A 248 -5.99 -0.93 7.73
C CYS A 248 -4.68 -1.03 6.96
N LEU A 249 -4.33 0.04 6.23
CA LEU A 249 -3.12 0.09 5.41
C LEU A 249 -1.86 -0.06 6.28
N LYS A 250 -1.81 0.64 7.42
CA LYS A 250 -0.70 0.53 8.37
C LYS A 250 -0.51 -0.90 8.87
N ASN A 251 -1.59 -1.53 9.33
CA ASN A 251 -1.55 -2.91 9.83
C ASN A 251 -1.18 -3.90 8.72
N ALA A 252 -1.68 -3.71 7.50
CA ALA A 252 -1.36 -4.55 6.36
C ALA A 252 0.14 -4.50 6.01
N ILE A 253 0.74 -3.31 5.96
CA ILE A 253 2.17 -3.14 5.70
C ILE A 253 3.01 -3.75 6.82
N GLN A 254 2.61 -3.53 8.08
CA GLN A 254 3.31 -4.11 9.23
C GLN A 254 3.23 -5.65 9.22
N SER A 255 2.03 -6.20 9.04
CA SER A 255 1.81 -7.66 8.96
C SER A 255 2.62 -8.30 7.83
N PHE A 256 2.71 -7.65 6.67
CA PHE A 256 3.56 -8.13 5.58
C PHE A 256 5.05 -8.10 5.94
N GLY A 257 5.52 -7.00 6.53
CA GLY A 257 6.94 -6.78 6.83
C GLY A 257 7.52 -7.73 7.89
N TYR A 258 6.71 -8.13 8.88
CA TYR A 258 7.15 -9.04 9.94
C TYR A 258 7.07 -10.53 9.57
N GLY A 259 6.39 -10.89 8.48
CA GLY A 259 6.06 -12.28 8.19
C GLY A 259 5.14 -12.89 9.27
N SER A 260 4.66 -14.11 9.04
CA SER A 260 3.72 -14.79 9.95
C SER A 260 4.31 -15.18 11.32
N GLU A 261 5.56 -14.79 11.63
CA GLU A 261 6.30 -15.20 12.82
C GLU A 261 6.95 -13.95 13.46
N GLY A 262 6.17 -13.18 14.21
CA GLY A 262 6.73 -12.02 14.94
C GLY A 262 5.75 -10.92 15.28
N GLY A 263 4.71 -11.23 16.06
CA GLY A 263 3.83 -10.20 16.61
C GLY A 263 2.61 -10.82 17.25
N THR A 264 2.74 -11.28 18.49
CA THR A 264 1.64 -11.19 19.44
C THR A 264 1.15 -9.75 19.40
N LEU A 265 0.05 -9.50 18.70
CA LEU A 265 -0.81 -8.38 19.04
C LEU A 265 -1.06 -8.57 20.53
N LEU A 266 -0.66 -7.57 21.33
CA LEU A 266 -1.15 -7.40 22.68
C LEU A 266 -2.67 -7.25 22.57
N ALA A 267 -3.36 -8.39 22.50
CA ALA A 267 -4.73 -8.50 22.93
C ALA A 267 -4.69 -8.11 24.39
N THR A 268 -5.07 -6.87 24.68
CA THR A 268 -5.40 -6.43 26.02
C THR A 268 -6.37 -7.48 26.56
N GLU A 269 -5.93 -8.28 27.53
CA GLU A 269 -6.77 -9.27 28.20
C GLU A 269 -8.03 -8.56 28.68
N ALA A 270 -9.18 -8.95 28.14
CA ALA A 270 -10.45 -8.62 28.74
C ALA A 270 -10.50 -9.31 30.12
N PRO A 271 -10.90 -8.61 31.20
CA PRO A 271 -10.95 -9.24 32.52
C PRO A 271 -12.03 -10.32 32.52
N SER A 272 -11.58 -11.58 32.62
CA SER A 272 -12.43 -12.76 32.77
C SER A 272 -13.38 -12.56 33.94
N THR A 273 -14.66 -12.32 33.65
CA THR A 273 -15.71 -12.30 34.66
C THR A 273 -16.04 -13.75 34.98
N ILE A 274 -15.63 -14.21 36.17
CA ILE A 274 -15.93 -15.54 36.69
C ILE A 274 -17.44 -15.58 37.01
N LEU A 275 -18.22 -16.28 36.17
CA LEU A 275 -19.58 -16.67 36.50
C LEU A 275 -19.55 -17.92 37.40
N PRO A 276 -20.27 -17.94 38.54
CA PRO A 276 -20.33 -19.12 39.38
C PRO A 276 -21.19 -20.23 38.73
N PRO A 277 -20.91 -21.51 39.01
CA PRO A 277 -21.58 -22.62 38.37
C PRO A 277 -23.04 -22.74 38.82
N ALA A 278 -23.95 -22.94 37.86
CA ALA A 278 -25.35 -23.20 38.09
C ALA A 278 -25.55 -24.55 38.82
N GLN A 279 -26.32 -24.56 39.90
CA GLN A 279 -26.78 -25.78 40.55
C GLN A 279 -27.94 -26.41 39.74
N PRO A 280 -28.01 -27.75 39.65
CA PRO A 280 -29.11 -28.44 38.98
C PRO A 280 -30.41 -28.40 39.83
N PRO A 281 -31.59 -28.54 39.20
CA PRO A 281 -32.86 -28.39 39.88
C PRO A 281 -33.15 -29.61 40.77
N VAL A 282 -33.56 -29.35 42.01
CA VAL A 282 -34.11 -30.37 42.92
C VAL A 282 -35.58 -30.57 42.56
N ILE A 283 -35.95 -31.79 42.19
CA ILE A 283 -37.34 -32.23 42.06
C ILE A 283 -37.73 -32.85 43.39
N SER A 284 -38.57 -32.17 44.17
CA SER A 284 -39.54 -32.72 45.15
C SER A 284 -40.45 -31.60 45.62
#